data_AF-A0A060BZF5-F1
#
_entry.id   AF-A0A060BZF5-F1
#
_cell.length_a   1.000
_cell.length_b   1.000
_cell.length_c   1.000
_cell.angle_alpha   90.00
_cell.angle_beta   90.00
_cell.angle_gamma   90.00
#
_symmetry.space_group_name_H-M   'P 1'
#
loop_
_entity.id
_entity.type
_entity.pdbx_description
1 polymer ?
#
loop_
_entity_poly.entity_id
_entity_poly.type
_entity_poly.pdbx_seq_one_letter_code
_entity_poly.pdbx_strand_id
1 'polypeptide(L)'
;MRQAVIDHGWDGAWFRRAYDYYGNVVGGDENEDGKIWIEPQGYCIMGGIGVDDGKAVQALDSVRERLNTPHGIVLLNPAFKEYHVELGEVTSYPPGYKENAGIFCHNNPWIIIAETIVGRAEYAWE
;
A
#
# COMPACT_ATOMS: atom_id res chain seq x y z
N MET A 1 -18.09 -7.91 -1.79
CA MET A 1 -16.76 -7.43 -1.34
C MET A 1 -16.05 -6.61 -2.42
N ARG A 2 -15.80 -7.14 -3.63
CA ARG A 2 -15.15 -6.38 -4.73
C ARG A 2 -15.70 -4.96 -4.93
N GLN A 3 -17.03 -4.83 -5.06
CA GLN A 3 -17.66 -3.52 -5.27
C GLN A 3 -17.39 -2.53 -4.14
N ALA A 4 -17.43 -2.98 -2.88
CA ALA A 4 -17.12 -2.13 -1.73
C ALA A 4 -15.64 -1.66 -1.73
N VAL A 5 -14.71 -2.51 -2.15
CA VAL A 5 -13.30 -2.13 -2.31
C VAL A 5 -13.12 -1.08 -3.41
N ILE A 6 -13.88 -1.17 -4.51
CA ILE A 6 -13.84 -0.16 -5.58
C ILE A 6 -14.49 1.15 -5.15
N ASP A 7 -15.66 1.10 -4.53
CA ASP A 7 -16.45 2.30 -4.22
C ASP A 7 -15.91 3.05 -2.99
N HIS A 8 -15.30 2.34 -2.04
CA HIS A 8 -14.87 2.90 -0.75
C HIS A 8 -13.40 2.64 -0.41
N GLY A 9 -12.78 1.64 -1.05
CA GLY A 9 -11.38 1.30 -0.84
C GLY A 9 -10.43 1.87 -1.89
N TRP A 10 -10.92 2.57 -2.92
CA TRP A 10 -10.09 3.21 -3.94
C TRP A 10 -9.87 4.69 -3.61
N ASP A 11 -8.62 5.13 -3.61
CA ASP A 11 -8.26 6.51 -3.27
C ASP A 11 -7.98 7.41 -4.48
N GLY A 12 -8.14 6.88 -5.70
CA GLY A 12 -7.91 7.61 -6.95
C GLY A 12 -6.67 7.13 -7.70
N ALA A 13 -5.63 6.68 -6.99
CA ALA A 13 -4.42 6.12 -7.58
C ALA A 13 -3.94 4.80 -6.94
N TRP A 14 -4.34 4.51 -5.70
CA TRP A 14 -4.05 3.26 -5.00
C TRP A 14 -5.24 2.85 -4.12
N PHE A 15 -5.17 1.65 -3.54
CA PHE A 15 -6.16 1.16 -2.58
C PHE A 15 -5.86 1.68 -1.18
N ARG A 16 -6.88 2.16 -0.47
CA ARG A 16 -6.81 2.60 0.93
C ARG A 16 -6.39 1.48 1.86
N ARG A 17 -5.75 1.83 2.97
CA ARG A 17 -5.33 0.86 3.98
C ARG A 17 -6.46 0.43 4.90
N ALA A 18 -7.24 1.40 5.38
CA ALA A 18 -8.32 1.17 6.32
C ALA A 18 -9.18 2.44 6.48
N TYR A 19 -10.15 2.33 7.37
CA TYR A 19 -10.78 3.44 8.06
C TYR A 19 -10.56 3.27 9.56
N ASP A 20 -10.28 4.36 10.28
CA ASP A 20 -10.07 4.34 11.73
C ASP A 20 -11.39 4.17 12.51
N TYR A 21 -11.31 4.25 13.85
CA TYR A 21 -12.48 4.12 14.72
C TYR A 21 -13.58 5.16 14.42
N TYR A 22 -13.21 6.36 13.99
CA TYR A 22 -14.14 7.45 13.67
C TYR A 22 -14.60 7.43 12.21
N GLY A 23 -14.06 6.51 11.40
CA GLY A 23 -14.34 6.43 9.98
C GLY A 23 -13.49 7.39 9.13
N ASN A 24 -12.39 7.92 9.66
CA ASN A 24 -11.43 8.68 8.85
C ASN A 24 -10.58 7.71 8.02
N VAL A 25 -10.15 8.14 6.83
CA VAL A 25 -9.30 7.31 5.96
C VAL A 25 -7.93 7.11 6.59
N VAL A 26 -7.42 5.88 6.47
CA VAL A 26 -6.01 5.54 6.69
C VAL A 26 -5.44 5.05 5.36
N GLY A 27 -4.31 5.61 4.94
CA GLY A 27 -3.70 5.25 3.66
C GLY A 27 -4.38 5.88 2.45
N GLY A 28 -4.71 7.17 2.55
CA GLY A 28 -5.15 7.99 1.41
C GLY A 28 -4.30 9.26 1.25
N ASP A 29 -4.43 9.93 0.11
CA ASP A 29 -3.67 11.13 -0.22
C ASP A 29 -4.01 12.32 0.69
N GLU A 30 -5.18 12.28 1.34
CA GLU A 30 -5.59 13.27 2.35
C GLU A 30 -4.81 13.16 3.68
N ASN A 31 -4.14 12.04 3.95
CA ASN A 31 -3.33 11.87 5.16
C ASN A 31 -1.99 12.62 5.05
N GLU A 32 -1.43 13.11 6.15
CA GLU A 32 -0.11 13.77 6.15
C GLU A 32 1.03 12.74 6.00
N ASP A 33 1.08 11.78 6.93
CA ASP A 33 1.96 10.61 6.91
C ASP A 33 1.15 9.36 6.53
N GLY A 34 1.83 8.27 6.14
CA GLY A 34 1.19 6.99 5.83
C GLY A 34 0.17 7.07 4.70
N LYS A 35 0.41 7.86 3.65
CA LYS A 35 -0.49 8.08 2.52
C LYS A 35 -0.76 6.83 1.69
N ILE A 36 0.25 6.00 1.47
CA ILE A 36 0.15 4.75 0.71
C ILE A 36 0.80 3.63 1.52
N TRP A 37 0.17 2.45 1.48
CA TRP A 37 0.57 1.25 2.20
C TRP A 37 0.67 0.08 1.23
N ILE A 38 1.67 -0.79 1.40
CA ILE A 38 1.94 -1.87 0.45
C ILE A 38 0.89 -2.98 0.48
N GLU A 39 0.32 -3.30 1.65
CA GLU A 39 -0.45 -4.54 1.84
C GLU A 39 -1.74 -4.60 1.01
N PRO A 40 -2.57 -3.54 0.96
CA PRO A 40 -3.80 -3.55 0.16
C PRO A 40 -3.52 -3.69 -1.33
N GLN A 41 -2.40 -3.13 -1.81
CA GLN A 41 -2.09 -3.11 -3.24
C GLN A 41 -1.84 -4.54 -3.74
N GLY A 42 -1.00 -5.29 -3.04
CA GLY A 42 -0.73 -6.69 -3.37
C GLY A 42 -1.99 -7.55 -3.28
N TYR A 43 -2.70 -7.52 -2.14
CA TYR A 43 -3.84 -8.41 -1.91
C TYR A 43 -5.06 -8.10 -2.79
N CYS A 44 -5.38 -6.82 -3.03
CA CYS A 44 -6.52 -6.48 -3.88
C CYS A 44 -6.28 -6.98 -5.32
N ILE A 45 -5.07 -6.78 -5.85
CA ILE A 45 -4.71 -7.20 -7.20
C ILE A 45 -4.63 -8.73 -7.29
N MET A 46 -4.06 -9.39 -6.28
CA MET A 46 -4.09 -10.86 -6.16
C MET A 46 -5.53 -11.42 -6.12
N GLY A 47 -6.48 -10.66 -5.57
CA GLY A 47 -7.92 -10.94 -5.63
C GLY A 47 -8.60 -10.59 -6.96
N GLY A 48 -7.85 -10.14 -7.96
CA GLY A 48 -8.34 -9.71 -9.27
C GLY A 48 -9.07 -8.37 -9.28
N ILE A 49 -8.89 -7.54 -8.25
CA ILE A 49 -9.53 -6.21 -8.19
C ILE A 49 -8.66 -5.21 -8.96
N GLY A 50 -9.29 -4.47 -9.88
CA GLY A 50 -8.64 -3.42 -10.67
C GLY A 50 -7.87 -3.90 -11.90
N VAL A 51 -7.84 -5.21 -12.17
CA VAL A 51 -7.08 -5.80 -13.29
C VAL A 51 -7.71 -5.40 -14.64
N ASP A 52 -9.04 -5.43 -14.75
CA ASP A 52 -9.75 -5.20 -16.01
C ASP A 52 -10.01 -3.71 -16.33
N ASP A 53 -9.77 -2.80 -15.37
CA ASP A 53 -10.12 -1.37 -15.49
C ASP A 53 -8.92 -0.43 -15.32
N GLY A 54 -7.71 -0.99 -15.28
CA GLY A 54 -6.44 -0.24 -15.19
C GLY A 54 -6.03 0.19 -13.78
N LYS A 55 -6.89 0.04 -12.76
CA LYS A 55 -6.57 0.46 -11.38
C LYS A 55 -5.43 -0.35 -10.76
N ALA A 56 -5.33 -1.64 -11.09
CA ALA A 56 -4.25 -2.50 -10.59
C ALA A 56 -2.88 -1.99 -11.06
N VAL A 57 -2.77 -1.68 -12.35
CA VAL A 57 -1.58 -1.07 -12.95
C VAL A 57 -1.27 0.27 -12.29
N GLN A 58 -2.27 1.13 -12.11
CA GLN A 58 -2.08 2.44 -11.49
C GLN A 58 -1.62 2.35 -10.02
N ALA A 59 -2.15 1.38 -9.26
CA ALA A 59 -1.73 1.13 -7.90
C ALA A 59 -0.28 0.61 -7.83
N LEU A 60 0.11 -0.30 -8.73
CA LEU A 60 1.47 -0.81 -8.82
C LEU A 60 2.48 0.28 -9.22
N ASP A 61 2.11 1.15 -10.15
CA ASP A 61 2.92 2.32 -10.51
C ASP A 61 3.12 3.25 -9.30
N SER A 62 2.07 3.44 -8.48
CA SER A 62 2.15 4.21 -7.23
C SER A 62 3.05 3.54 -6.17
N VAL A 63 3.00 2.21 -6.05
CA VAL A 63 3.93 1.44 -5.19
C VAL A 63 5.36 1.66 -5.64
N ARG A 64 5.62 1.57 -6.94
CA ARG A 64 6.97 1.75 -7.50
C ARG A 64 7.51 3.16 -7.27
N GLU A 65 6.68 4.18 -7.48
CA GLU A 65 7.07 5.57 -7.30
C GLU A 65 7.33 5.91 -5.81
N ARG A 66 6.49 5.40 -4.91
CA ARG A 66 6.41 5.93 -3.53
C ARG A 66 6.97 5.00 -2.45
N LEU A 67 7.05 3.71 -2.73
CA LEU A 67 7.45 2.70 -1.74
C LEU A 67 8.71 1.93 -2.14
N ASN A 68 9.09 1.91 -3.42
CA ASN A 68 10.24 1.13 -3.86
C ASN A 68 11.58 1.78 -3.49
N THR A 69 12.56 0.96 -3.14
CA THR A 69 13.93 1.36 -2.81
C THR A 69 14.92 0.35 -3.38
N PRO A 70 16.23 0.64 -3.43
CA PRO A 70 17.24 -0.33 -3.84
C PRO A 70 17.34 -1.60 -2.96
N HIS A 71 16.64 -1.65 -1.83
CA HIS A 71 16.68 -2.77 -0.88
C HIS A 71 15.32 -3.50 -0.76
N GLY A 72 14.34 -3.12 -1.57
CA GLY A 72 12.96 -3.61 -1.50
C GLY A 72 11.95 -2.51 -1.19
N ILE A 73 10.70 -2.90 -1.04
CA ILE A 73 9.54 -2.02 -0.92
C ILE A 73 9.23 -1.78 0.56
N VAL A 74 9.20 -0.50 0.97
CA VAL A 74 8.83 -0.12 2.35
C VAL A 74 7.34 -0.32 2.59
N LEU A 75 6.96 -0.53 3.86
CA LEU A 75 5.58 -0.86 4.24
C LEU A 75 4.59 0.28 3.94
N LEU A 76 5.00 1.54 4.18
CA LEU A 76 4.17 2.73 4.00
C LEU A 76 5.01 3.96 3.69
N ASN A 77 4.39 4.99 3.11
CA ASN A 77 5.04 6.28 2.84
C ASN A 77 4.04 7.46 2.86
N PRO A 78 4.41 8.63 3.43
CA PRO A 78 5.60 8.89 4.26
C PRO A 78 5.57 8.11 5.58
N ALA A 79 6.73 7.92 6.21
CA ALA A 79 6.80 7.34 7.56
C ALA A 79 6.22 8.30 8.60
N PHE A 80 5.54 7.77 9.62
CA PHE A 80 5.01 8.56 10.72
C PHE A 80 6.15 9.16 11.55
N LYS A 81 6.09 10.47 11.82
CA LYS A 81 7.11 11.16 12.63
C LYS A 81 6.73 11.32 14.09
N GLU A 82 5.43 11.32 14.36
CA GLU A 82 4.85 11.50 15.69
C GLU A 82 3.98 10.29 16.04
N TYR A 83 3.73 10.10 17.34
CA TYR A 83 2.86 9.02 17.80
C TYR A 83 1.39 9.38 17.59
N HIS A 84 0.68 8.48 16.90
CA HIS A 84 -0.76 8.56 16.66
C HIS A 84 -1.46 7.50 17.51
N VAL A 85 -2.10 7.94 18.59
CA VAL A 85 -2.77 7.03 19.56
C VAL A 85 -3.89 6.22 18.89
N GLU A 86 -4.55 6.80 17.90
CA GLU A 86 -5.62 6.19 17.11
C GLU A 86 -5.13 5.08 16.16
N LEU A 87 -3.84 5.08 15.82
CA LEU A 87 -3.20 4.08 14.95
C LEU A 87 -2.32 3.09 15.72
N GLY A 88 -1.94 3.43 16.96
CA GLY A 88 -1.24 2.54 17.88
C GLY A 88 0.21 2.26 17.48
N GLU A 89 0.65 1.03 17.71
CA GLU A 89 2.08 0.63 17.70
C GLU A 89 2.80 0.96 16.38
N VAL A 90 2.10 0.95 15.25
CA VAL A 90 2.70 1.26 13.94
C VAL A 90 3.34 2.65 13.88
N THR A 91 2.90 3.58 14.72
CA THR A 91 3.45 4.95 14.79
C THR A 91 4.43 5.15 15.95
N SER A 92 4.71 4.09 16.72
CA SER A 92 5.64 4.13 17.85
C SER A 92 7.09 3.85 17.46
N TYR A 93 7.31 3.18 16.32
CA TYR A 93 8.64 2.92 15.80
C TYR A 93 9.23 4.19 15.16
N PRO A 94 10.54 4.44 15.29
CA PRO A 94 11.20 5.49 14.52
C PRO A 94 11.02 5.31 13.00
N PRO A 95 10.94 6.41 12.21
CA PRO A 95 10.79 6.34 10.76
C PRO A 95 11.80 5.41 10.08
N GLY A 96 11.31 4.49 9.25
CA GLY A 96 12.13 3.55 8.46
C GLY A 96 12.45 2.24 9.17
N TYR A 97 11.98 2.06 10.41
CA TYR A 97 12.16 0.81 11.16
C TYR A 97 10.83 0.11 11.36
N LYS A 98 10.90 -1.22 11.25
CA LYS A 98 9.78 -2.09 11.62
C LYS A 98 8.52 -1.64 10.86
N GLU A 99 7.34 -1.71 11.47
CA GLU A 99 6.08 -1.45 10.78
C GLU A 99 5.92 0.02 10.35
N ASN A 100 6.74 0.96 10.88
CA ASN A 100 6.78 2.34 10.43
C ASN A 100 7.75 2.53 9.24
N ALA A 101 7.27 2.19 8.04
CA ALA A 101 8.00 2.34 6.78
C ALA A 101 9.33 1.54 6.70
N GLY A 102 9.48 0.46 7.47
CA GLY A 102 10.53 -0.52 7.24
C GLY A 102 10.23 -1.40 6.03
N ILE A 103 11.25 -2.06 5.50
CA ILE A 103 11.10 -3.06 4.44
C ILE A 103 10.73 -4.39 5.08
N PHE A 104 9.50 -4.84 4.85
CA PHE A 104 9.01 -6.13 5.31
C PHE A 104 9.07 -7.13 4.16
N CYS A 105 10.16 -7.90 4.07
CA CYS A 105 10.34 -8.87 2.99
C CYS A 105 9.19 -9.89 2.88
N HIS A 106 8.36 -10.05 3.91
CA HIS A 106 7.15 -10.86 3.88
C HIS A 106 6.10 -10.33 2.89
N ASN A 107 5.87 -9.01 2.83
CA ASN A 107 4.78 -8.42 2.03
C ASN A 107 5.21 -8.04 0.61
N ASN A 108 6.52 -7.90 0.36
CA ASN A 108 7.08 -7.64 -0.97
C ASN A 108 6.67 -8.72 -2.00
N PRO A 109 6.66 -10.03 -1.68
CA PRO A 109 6.10 -11.08 -2.53
C PRO A 109 4.67 -10.83 -3.02
N TRP A 110 3.82 -10.11 -2.27
CA TRP A 110 2.46 -9.82 -2.73
C TRP A 110 2.46 -8.85 -3.90
N ILE A 111 3.37 -7.87 -3.90
CA ILE A 111 3.57 -6.98 -5.05
C ILE A 111 4.19 -7.75 -6.21
N ILE A 112 5.20 -8.58 -5.96
CA ILE A 112 5.81 -9.44 -7.00
C ILE A 112 4.75 -10.28 -7.70
N ILE A 113 3.87 -10.96 -6.94
CA ILE A 113 2.78 -11.75 -7.52
C ILE A 113 1.78 -10.84 -8.26
N ALA A 114 1.42 -9.68 -7.70
CA ALA A 114 0.53 -8.73 -8.36
C ALA A 114 1.09 -8.23 -9.72
N GLU A 115 2.39 -7.94 -9.82
CA GLU A 115 3.05 -7.58 -11.08
C GLU A 115 2.95 -8.71 -12.11
N THR A 116 3.09 -9.98 -11.69
CA THR A 116 2.88 -11.11 -12.61
C THR A 116 1.43 -11.22 -13.11
N ILE A 117 0.44 -10.89 -12.27
CA ILE A 117 -0.98 -10.92 -12.63
C ILE A 117 -1.31 -9.89 -13.72
N VAL A 118 -0.70 -8.70 -13.66
CA VAL A 118 -0.88 -7.65 -14.69
C VAL A 118 0.09 -7.81 -15.87
N GLY A 119 0.90 -8.87 -15.90
CA GLY A 119 1.77 -9.21 -17.03
C GLY A 119 3.09 -8.45 -17.11
N ARG A 120 3.59 -7.90 -16.00
CA ARG A 120 4.83 -7.10 -15.90
C ARG A 120 5.95 -7.90 -15.24
N ALA A 121 6.37 -8.99 -15.88
CA ALA A 121 7.33 -9.94 -15.33
C ALA A 121 8.70 -9.30 -15.01
N GLU A 122 9.08 -8.25 -15.73
CA GLU A 122 10.30 -7.48 -15.49
C GLU A 122 10.31 -6.79 -14.13
N TYR A 123 9.18 -6.21 -13.70
CA TYR A 123 9.05 -5.57 -12.39
C TYR A 123 8.83 -6.59 -11.27
N ALA A 124 8.27 -7.75 -11.59
CA ALA A 124 8.18 -8.86 -10.64
C ALA A 124 9.55 -9.47 -10.30
N TRP A 125 10.51 -9.40 -11.23
CA TRP A 125 11.85 -9.99 -11.09
C TRP A 125 12.91 -9.04 -10.53
N GLU A 126 12.74 -7.73 -10.74
CA GLU A 126 13.61 -6.66 -10.20
C GLU A 126 13.74 -6.72 -8.68
#